data_AF-A0A3S3I5Q6-F1
#
_entry.id   AF-A0A3S3I5Q6-F1
#
_cell.length_a   1.000
_cell.length_b   1.000
_cell.length_c   1.000
_cell.angle_alpha   90.00
_cell.angle_beta   90.00
_cell.angle_gamma   90.00
#
_symmetry.space_group_name_H-M   'P 1'
#
loop_
_entity.id
_entity.type
_entity.pdbx_description
1 polymer ?
#
loop_
_entity_poly.entity_id
_entity_poly.type
_entity_poly.pdbx_seq_one_letter_code
_entity_poly.pdbx_strand_id
1 'polypeptide(L)'
;MTKTIEATNGGVDETHAYTNWTLAENVENLFLRSAANLAAKGNGLANTMVGNGAANTLEGLGGADRLDGRGGSDRLVGGLGADILTGGTGNDSFVFAAGHGHDTITDFDLSGDDLLEISGYQRYSELRQVGSDTLVVFSDSDMLSLNGVLVASVSNSDFLFV
;
A
#
# COMPACT_ATOMS: atom_id res chain seq x y z
N MET A 1 2.95 -15.98 -19.07
CA MET A 1 4.22 -15.41 -19.56
C MET A 1 4.43 -14.10 -18.84
N THR A 2 5.64 -13.79 -18.40
CA THR A 2 6.02 -12.47 -17.88
C THR A 2 6.96 -11.80 -18.87
N LYS A 3 6.91 -10.46 -18.94
CA LYS A 3 7.84 -9.68 -19.75
C LYS A 3 8.55 -8.72 -18.82
N THR A 4 9.83 -8.94 -18.60
CA THR A 4 10.73 -7.99 -17.91
C THR A 4 11.46 -7.19 -18.98
N ILE A 5 11.48 -5.87 -18.84
CA ILE A 5 12.19 -4.94 -19.70
C ILE A 5 13.26 -4.29 -18.83
N GLU A 6 14.48 -4.78 -18.98
CA GLU A 6 15.69 -4.22 -18.35
C GLU A 6 16.39 -3.30 -19.35
N ALA A 7 16.64 -2.05 -18.97
CA ALA A 7 17.57 -1.19 -19.66
C ALA A 7 19.00 -1.55 -19.24
N THR A 8 19.83 -2.00 -20.19
CA THR A 8 21.26 -2.24 -19.92
C THR A 8 21.96 -0.93 -19.53
N ASN A 9 22.27 -0.76 -18.23
CA ASN A 9 23.13 0.27 -17.61
C ASN A 9 22.46 1.39 -16.78
N GLY A 10 21.57 1.04 -15.85
CA GLY A 10 21.06 2.01 -14.88
C GLY A 10 19.92 2.80 -15.47
N GLY A 11 18.72 2.43 -15.06
CA GLY A 11 17.45 3.01 -15.46
C GLY A 11 16.41 2.61 -14.44
N VAL A 12 15.17 3.00 -14.70
CA VAL A 12 14.01 2.46 -13.99
C VAL A 12 13.54 1.26 -14.81
N ASP A 13 13.66 0.07 -14.24
CA ASP A 13 13.36 -1.19 -14.94
C ASP A 13 11.92 -1.64 -14.63
N GLU A 14 11.25 -2.26 -15.62
CA GLU A 14 9.82 -2.62 -15.50
C GLU A 14 9.51 -4.09 -15.79
N THR A 15 8.62 -4.66 -14.99
CA THR A 15 8.06 -6.00 -15.20
C THR A 15 6.56 -5.95 -15.41
N HIS A 16 6.10 -6.58 -16.51
CA HIS A 16 4.70 -6.90 -16.75
C HIS A 16 4.42 -8.36 -16.41
N ALA A 17 3.67 -8.57 -15.33
CA ALA A 17 3.33 -9.90 -14.82
C ALA A 17 1.86 -10.25 -15.12
N TYR A 18 1.62 -11.53 -15.40
CA TYR A 18 0.28 -12.09 -15.69
C TYR A 18 -0.12 -13.20 -14.70
N THR A 19 0.80 -13.50 -13.78
CA THR A 19 0.70 -14.45 -12.68
C THR A 19 1.31 -13.79 -11.45
N ASN A 20 1.27 -14.45 -10.29
CA ASN A 20 1.97 -13.98 -9.11
C ASN A 20 3.45 -13.71 -9.43
N TRP A 21 4.00 -12.66 -8.83
CA TRP A 21 5.35 -12.21 -9.15
C TRP A 21 6.08 -11.60 -7.96
N THR A 22 7.40 -11.70 -7.98
CA THR A 22 8.29 -11.02 -7.05
C THR A 22 9.36 -10.33 -7.87
N LEU A 23 9.56 -9.03 -7.66
CA LEU A 23 10.62 -8.29 -8.34
C LEU A 23 11.99 -8.88 -8.01
N ALA A 24 12.83 -8.99 -9.04
CA ALA A 24 14.24 -9.28 -8.82
C ALA A 24 14.92 -8.05 -8.19
N GLU A 25 16.16 -8.23 -7.74
CA GLU A 25 16.99 -7.08 -7.34
C GLU A 25 17.17 -6.12 -8.52
N ASN A 26 17.20 -4.81 -8.23
CA ASN A 26 17.39 -3.73 -9.22
C ASN A 26 16.25 -3.58 -10.25
N VAL A 27 15.04 -4.03 -9.90
CA VAL A 27 13.83 -3.74 -10.69
C VAL A 27 12.90 -2.89 -9.86
N GLU A 28 12.43 -1.77 -10.39
CA GLU A 28 11.64 -0.80 -9.62
C GLU A 28 10.15 -0.87 -9.95
N ASN A 29 9.78 -1.20 -11.19
CA ASN A 29 8.39 -1.12 -11.61
C ASN A 29 7.76 -2.51 -11.83
N LEU A 30 6.55 -2.69 -11.29
CA LEU A 30 5.73 -3.89 -11.51
C LEU A 30 4.32 -3.50 -11.96
N PHE A 31 3.84 -4.14 -13.01
CA PHE A 31 2.46 -4.00 -13.48
C PHE A 31 1.80 -5.37 -13.64
N LEU A 32 0.69 -5.59 -12.92
CA LEU A 32 -0.17 -6.75 -13.13
C LEU A 32 -1.07 -6.52 -14.35
N ARG A 33 -1.04 -7.45 -15.31
CA ARG A 33 -1.65 -7.32 -16.64
C ARG A 33 -2.70 -8.37 -16.98
N SER A 34 -3.02 -9.27 -16.05
CA SER A 34 -4.16 -10.17 -16.18
C SER A 34 -5.40 -9.61 -15.47
N ALA A 35 -6.55 -10.27 -15.61
CA ALA A 35 -7.76 -9.99 -14.85
C ALA A 35 -7.97 -11.00 -13.69
N ALA A 36 -6.89 -11.68 -13.28
CA ALA A 36 -6.94 -12.64 -12.19
C ALA A 36 -6.55 -11.97 -10.86
N ASN A 37 -6.99 -12.57 -9.76
CA ASN A 37 -6.50 -12.23 -8.43
C ASN A 37 -5.03 -12.64 -8.34
N LEU A 38 -4.13 -11.68 -8.18
CA LEU A 38 -2.69 -11.92 -8.18
C LEU A 38 -2.02 -11.32 -6.96
N ALA A 39 -0.91 -11.94 -6.55
CA ALA A 39 -0.01 -11.40 -5.55
C ALA A 39 1.28 -10.90 -6.20
N ALA A 40 1.73 -9.72 -5.80
CA ALA A 40 2.98 -9.12 -6.22
C ALA A 40 3.81 -8.70 -5.01
N LYS A 41 5.12 -8.93 -5.07
CA LYS A 41 6.08 -8.44 -4.08
C LYS A 41 7.17 -7.59 -4.74
N GLY A 42 7.51 -6.49 -4.10
CA GLY A 42 8.63 -5.62 -4.42
C GLY A 42 9.96 -6.21 -3.95
N ASN A 43 10.91 -5.34 -3.64
CA ASN A 43 12.25 -5.64 -3.15
C ASN A 43 12.68 -4.57 -2.12
N GLY A 44 13.99 -4.35 -1.93
CA GLY A 44 14.51 -3.37 -0.97
C GLY A 44 14.71 -1.96 -1.53
N LEU A 45 14.18 -1.65 -2.71
CA LEU A 45 14.29 -0.37 -3.42
C LEU A 45 12.95 0.36 -3.37
N ALA A 46 12.93 1.64 -3.75
CA ALA A 46 11.68 2.34 -3.99
C ALA A 46 10.98 1.77 -5.25
N ASN A 47 9.93 0.98 -5.05
CA ASN A 47 9.18 0.34 -6.11
C ASN A 47 7.91 1.12 -6.48
N THR A 48 7.53 1.07 -7.76
CA THR A 48 6.19 1.45 -8.22
C THR A 48 5.45 0.20 -8.68
N MET A 49 4.44 -0.19 -7.93
CA MET A 49 3.68 -1.42 -8.13
C MET A 49 2.23 -1.09 -8.44
N VAL A 50 1.73 -1.61 -9.55
CA VAL A 50 0.36 -1.35 -9.98
C VAL A 50 -0.39 -2.66 -10.24
N GLY A 51 -1.51 -2.82 -9.54
CA GLY A 51 -2.45 -3.92 -9.63
C GLY A 51 -3.25 -3.94 -10.93
N ASN A 52 -4.33 -4.71 -10.93
CA ASN A 52 -5.26 -4.89 -12.03
C ASN A 52 -6.70 -4.60 -11.57
N GLY A 53 -7.71 -5.04 -12.33
CA GLY A 53 -9.12 -4.81 -11.97
C GLY A 53 -9.74 -5.92 -11.11
N ALA A 54 -8.92 -6.74 -10.46
CA ALA A 54 -9.34 -7.86 -9.61
C ALA A 54 -8.61 -7.77 -8.26
N ALA A 55 -9.09 -8.51 -7.26
CA ALA A 55 -8.52 -8.50 -5.91
C ALA A 55 -7.04 -8.93 -5.91
N ASN A 56 -6.14 -8.01 -5.61
CA ASN A 56 -4.70 -8.20 -5.61
C ASN A 56 -4.12 -8.12 -4.18
N THR A 57 -2.93 -8.68 -4.01
CA THR A 57 -2.10 -8.45 -2.83
C THR A 57 -0.79 -7.84 -3.29
N LEU A 58 -0.49 -6.61 -2.86
CA LEU A 58 0.73 -5.90 -3.20
C LEU A 58 1.56 -5.68 -1.93
N GLU A 59 2.80 -6.16 -1.93
CA GLU A 59 3.74 -5.99 -0.81
C GLU A 59 4.99 -5.24 -1.32
N GLY A 60 5.25 -4.01 -0.87
CA GLY A 60 6.42 -3.21 -1.25
C GLY A 60 7.73 -3.73 -0.67
N LEU A 61 7.68 -4.20 0.59
CA LEU A 61 8.77 -4.73 1.42
C LEU A 61 9.62 -3.64 2.08
N GLY A 62 10.57 -3.04 1.39
CA GLY A 62 11.39 -1.99 1.98
C GLY A 62 11.80 -0.98 0.94
N GLY A 63 11.81 0.30 1.31
CA GLY A 63 11.99 1.37 0.35
C GLY A 63 10.94 2.45 0.58
N ALA A 64 10.85 3.41 -0.33
CA ALA A 64 9.73 4.35 -0.34
C ALA A 64 8.85 4.01 -1.53
N ASP A 65 7.88 3.13 -1.29
CA ASP A 65 7.11 2.46 -2.32
C ASP A 65 5.86 3.26 -2.73
N ARG A 66 5.41 3.01 -3.96
CA ARG A 66 4.14 3.47 -4.49
C ARG A 66 3.32 2.27 -4.93
N LEU A 67 2.22 2.02 -4.24
CA LEU A 67 1.35 0.87 -4.49
C LEU A 67 -0.04 1.37 -4.92
N ASP A 68 -0.50 0.94 -6.08
CA ASP A 68 -1.82 1.28 -6.65
C ASP A 68 -2.59 -0.02 -6.95
N GLY A 69 -3.60 -0.34 -6.14
CA GLY A 69 -4.44 -1.54 -6.28
C GLY A 69 -5.31 -1.52 -7.54
N ARG A 70 -5.75 -0.32 -7.93
CA ARG A 70 -6.72 0.01 -8.99
C ARG A 70 -8.14 -0.43 -8.69
N GLY A 71 -8.46 -1.70 -8.78
CA GLY A 71 -9.85 -2.13 -8.66
C GLY A 71 -9.99 -3.57 -8.22
N GLY A 72 -11.07 -3.84 -7.50
CA GLY A 72 -11.21 -5.07 -6.73
C GLY A 72 -10.94 -4.78 -5.26
N SER A 73 -11.13 -5.78 -4.40
CA SER A 73 -10.76 -5.67 -2.99
C SER A 73 -9.30 -6.05 -2.82
N ASP A 74 -8.45 -5.04 -2.72
CA ASP A 74 -7.01 -5.18 -2.69
C ASP A 74 -6.47 -5.22 -1.26
N ARG A 75 -5.32 -5.87 -1.10
CA ARG A 75 -4.53 -5.86 0.14
C ARG A 75 -3.19 -5.21 -0.13
N LEU A 76 -2.94 -4.06 0.48
CA LEU A 76 -1.73 -3.25 0.27
C LEU A 76 -0.87 -3.25 1.52
N VAL A 77 0.37 -3.69 1.39
CA VAL A 77 1.41 -3.65 2.43
C VAL A 77 2.55 -2.79 1.89
N GLY A 78 2.76 -1.59 2.44
CA GLY A 78 3.92 -0.77 2.12
C GLY A 78 5.21 -1.49 2.52
N GLY A 79 5.40 -1.60 3.83
CA GLY A 79 6.52 -2.30 4.43
C GLY A 79 7.37 -1.33 5.23
N LEU A 80 8.68 -1.45 5.14
CA LEU A 80 9.59 -0.51 5.78
C LEU A 80 9.82 0.72 4.90
N GLY A 81 9.51 1.90 5.41
CA GLY A 81 9.91 3.16 4.82
C GLY A 81 8.82 4.20 4.86
N ALA A 82 8.65 4.92 3.77
CA ALA A 82 7.62 5.96 3.68
C ALA A 82 6.84 5.75 2.40
N ASP A 83 5.75 5.00 2.52
CA ASP A 83 5.05 4.45 1.37
C ASP A 83 3.80 5.28 1.02
N ILE A 84 3.40 5.21 -0.24
CA ILE A 84 2.17 5.82 -0.74
C ILE A 84 1.28 4.74 -1.31
N LEU A 85 0.11 4.58 -0.69
CA LEU A 85 -0.83 3.51 -0.96
C LEU A 85 -2.12 4.11 -1.54
N THR A 86 -2.55 3.60 -2.68
CA THR A 86 -3.82 3.92 -3.33
C THR A 86 -4.60 2.62 -3.51
N GLY A 87 -5.75 2.50 -2.86
CA GLY A 87 -6.59 1.29 -2.96
C GLY A 87 -7.26 1.20 -4.33
N GLY A 88 -7.91 2.28 -4.72
CA GLY A 88 -8.72 2.35 -5.93
C GLY A 88 -10.19 2.06 -5.64
N THR A 89 -10.83 1.28 -6.50
CA THR A 89 -12.25 0.91 -6.31
C THR A 89 -12.39 -0.45 -5.66
N GLY A 90 -13.12 -0.55 -4.57
CA GLY A 90 -13.37 -1.81 -3.89
C GLY A 90 -13.40 -1.59 -2.40
N ASN A 91 -13.31 -2.68 -1.65
CA ASN A 91 -13.13 -2.63 -0.21
C ASN A 91 -11.70 -3.08 0.04
N ASP A 92 -10.81 -2.14 0.32
CA ASP A 92 -9.38 -2.37 0.36
C ASP A 92 -8.87 -2.52 1.80
N SER A 93 -7.80 -3.27 1.97
CA SER A 93 -7.14 -3.48 3.27
C SER A 93 -5.72 -2.95 3.22
N PHE A 94 -5.45 -1.91 3.99
CA PHE A 94 -4.13 -1.30 4.12
C PHE A 94 -3.46 -1.80 5.39
N VAL A 95 -2.29 -2.41 5.23
CA VAL A 95 -1.61 -3.13 6.30
C VAL A 95 -0.43 -2.31 6.80
N PHE A 96 -0.41 -2.10 8.10
CA PHE A 96 0.64 -1.36 8.78
C PHE A 96 1.11 -2.12 10.02
N ALA A 97 2.41 -2.07 10.31
CA ALA A 97 2.99 -2.73 11.47
C ALA A 97 3.93 -1.82 12.24
N ALA A 98 4.19 -2.15 13.50
CA ALA A 98 5.23 -1.49 14.28
C ALA A 98 6.59 -1.53 13.55
N GLY A 99 7.20 -0.36 13.38
CA GLY A 99 8.45 -0.14 12.67
C GLY A 99 8.33 0.08 11.16
N HIS A 100 7.12 0.11 10.59
CA HIS A 100 6.92 0.39 9.16
C HIS A 100 7.26 1.82 8.78
N GLY A 101 7.19 2.79 9.71
CA GLY A 101 7.51 4.17 9.40
C GLY A 101 6.26 5.00 9.10
N HIS A 102 6.34 5.85 8.07
CA HIS A 102 5.35 6.89 7.82
C HIS A 102 4.70 6.71 6.44
N ASP A 103 3.50 6.13 6.41
CA ASP A 103 2.82 5.87 5.15
C ASP A 103 1.66 6.84 4.92
N THR A 104 1.32 7.02 3.65
CA THR A 104 0.22 7.86 3.19
C THR A 104 -0.77 7.02 2.39
N ILE A 105 -2.02 7.00 2.83
CA ILE A 105 -3.13 6.41 2.09
C ILE A 105 -3.88 7.54 1.40
N THR A 106 -4.03 7.42 0.08
CA THR A 106 -4.46 8.56 -0.75
C THR A 106 -5.97 8.70 -0.92
N ASP A 107 -6.71 7.61 -0.72
CA ASP A 107 -8.10 7.48 -1.14
C ASP A 107 -8.95 6.61 -0.21
N PHE A 108 -8.55 6.52 1.07
CA PHE A 108 -9.23 5.70 2.08
C PHE A 108 -10.75 5.97 2.10
N ASP A 109 -11.54 4.98 1.69
CA ASP A 109 -12.98 5.07 1.52
C ASP A 109 -13.73 4.54 2.75
N LEU A 110 -14.18 5.48 3.58
CA LEU A 110 -15.03 5.21 4.75
C LEU A 110 -16.44 4.71 4.39
N SER A 111 -16.88 4.87 3.14
CA SER A 111 -18.19 4.42 2.66
C SER A 111 -18.15 3.05 1.98
N GLY A 112 -16.96 2.63 1.53
CA GLY A 112 -16.65 1.37 0.88
C GLY A 112 -16.10 0.30 1.82
N ASP A 113 -16.09 0.52 3.14
CA ASP A 113 -15.52 -0.37 4.17
C ASP A 113 -14.02 -0.68 3.96
N ASP A 114 -13.23 0.30 3.51
CA ASP A 114 -11.77 0.18 3.58
C ASP A 114 -11.34 -0.05 5.04
N LEU A 115 -10.29 -0.86 5.21
CA LEU A 115 -9.85 -1.32 6.51
C LEU A 115 -8.36 -1.05 6.73
N LEU A 116 -8.03 -0.51 7.91
CA LEU A 116 -6.67 -0.43 8.41
C LEU A 116 -6.35 -1.66 9.25
N GLU A 117 -5.52 -2.55 8.74
CA GLU A 117 -5.02 -3.70 9.49
C GLU A 117 -3.71 -3.36 10.17
N ILE A 118 -3.74 -3.26 11.50
CA ILE A 118 -2.62 -2.78 12.30
C ILE A 118 -2.06 -3.91 13.15
N SER A 119 -0.78 -4.24 12.97
CA SER A 119 -0.09 -5.25 13.77
C SER A 119 0.99 -4.63 14.67
N GLY A 120 1.22 -5.23 15.84
CA GLY A 120 2.22 -4.73 16.80
C GLY A 120 1.76 -3.53 17.63
N TYR A 121 0.54 -3.03 17.41
CA TYR A 121 -0.13 -2.02 18.22
C TYR A 121 -1.50 -2.52 18.67
N GLN A 122 -1.94 -2.09 19.86
CA GLN A 122 -3.28 -2.40 20.38
C GLN A 122 -4.28 -1.27 20.11
N ARG A 123 -3.78 -0.08 19.78
CA ARG A 123 -4.51 1.15 19.42
C ARG A 123 -3.52 2.18 18.89
N TYR A 124 -4.01 3.20 18.21
CA TYR A 124 -3.27 4.45 17.99
C TYR A 124 -3.06 5.21 19.32
N SER A 125 -1.98 5.97 19.43
CA SER A 125 -1.71 6.87 20.56
C SER A 125 -2.42 8.22 20.40
N GLU A 126 -2.58 8.67 19.16
CA GLU A 126 -3.28 9.90 18.83
C GLU A 126 -3.96 9.75 17.47
N LEU A 127 -5.14 10.36 17.34
CA LEU A 127 -5.84 10.52 16.08
C LEU A 127 -6.23 11.99 15.95
N ARG A 128 -5.73 12.68 14.92
CA ARG A 128 -5.95 14.13 14.79
C ARG A 128 -6.11 14.60 13.33
N GLN A 129 -6.83 15.70 13.16
CA GLN A 129 -6.91 16.38 11.87
C GLN A 129 -5.63 17.18 11.59
N VAL A 130 -5.14 17.11 10.35
CA VAL A 130 -4.05 17.93 9.80
C VAL A 130 -4.51 18.50 8.46
N GLY A 131 -4.93 19.77 8.43
CA GLY A 131 -5.53 20.34 7.22
C GLY A 131 -6.80 19.58 6.83
N SER A 132 -6.84 19.00 5.63
CA SER A 132 -7.91 18.13 5.13
C SER A 132 -7.76 16.65 5.50
N ASP A 133 -6.63 16.28 6.11
CA ASP A 133 -6.20 14.89 6.21
C ASP A 133 -6.28 14.43 7.66
N THR A 134 -6.43 13.13 7.88
CA THR A 134 -6.36 12.54 9.21
C THR A 134 -4.98 11.94 9.44
N LEU A 135 -4.33 12.32 10.53
CA LEU A 135 -3.10 11.68 10.98
C LEU A 135 -3.43 10.68 12.09
N VAL A 136 -3.09 9.42 11.85
CA VAL A 136 -3.08 8.34 12.85
C VAL A 136 -1.65 8.20 13.36
N VAL A 137 -1.43 8.41 14.65
CA VAL A 137 -0.12 8.28 15.28
C VAL A 137 -0.11 7.05 16.15
N PHE A 138 0.84 6.13 15.93
CA PHE A 138 1.06 4.96 16.78
C PHE A 138 2.27 5.16 17.70
N SER A 139 3.31 5.82 17.19
CA SER A 139 4.49 6.25 17.94
C SER A 139 5.14 7.47 17.26
N ASP A 140 6.25 7.98 17.80
CA ASP A 140 7.02 9.07 17.19
C ASP A 140 7.62 8.70 15.82
N SER A 141 7.74 7.39 15.52
CA SER A 141 8.30 6.89 14.27
C SER A 141 7.30 6.17 13.37
N ASP A 142 6.08 5.94 13.84
CA ASP A 142 5.08 5.17 13.12
C ASP A 142 3.77 5.96 13.00
N MET A 143 3.43 6.34 11.78
CA MET A 143 2.30 7.20 11.47
C MET A 143 1.63 6.81 10.15
N LEU A 144 0.31 7.01 10.07
CA LEU A 144 -0.45 6.94 8.82
C LEU A 144 -1.13 8.28 8.55
N SER A 145 -0.97 8.81 7.34
CA SER A 145 -1.75 9.93 6.83
C SER A 145 -2.87 9.41 5.93
N LEU A 146 -4.13 9.72 6.27
CA LEU A 146 -5.30 9.44 5.45
C LEU A 146 -5.70 10.74 4.74
N ASN A 147 -5.34 10.86 3.47
CA ASN A 147 -5.50 12.10 2.73
C ASN A 147 -6.98 12.37 2.41
N GLY A 148 -7.41 13.61 2.59
CA GLY A 148 -8.78 14.04 2.35
C GLY A 148 -9.82 13.44 3.31
N VAL A 149 -9.39 12.69 4.33
CA VAL A 149 -10.28 12.09 5.32
C VAL A 149 -10.43 13.01 6.52
N LEU A 150 -11.67 13.30 6.90
CA LEU A 150 -11.98 14.03 8.12
C LEU A 150 -11.88 13.11 9.34
N VAL A 151 -11.18 13.56 10.38
CA VAL A 151 -10.94 12.75 11.59
C VAL A 151 -12.25 12.40 12.31
N ALA A 152 -13.25 13.27 12.20
CA ALA A 152 -14.57 13.05 12.80
C ALA A 152 -15.38 11.93 12.11
N SER A 153 -14.96 11.52 10.91
CA SER A 153 -15.59 10.43 10.14
C SER A 153 -14.90 9.09 10.38
N VAL A 154 -13.69 9.10 10.95
CA VAL A 154 -12.94 7.89 11.30
C VAL A 154 -13.47 7.32 12.62
N SER A 155 -13.63 6.00 12.65
CA SER A 155 -14.25 5.26 13.73
C SER A 155 -13.42 4.02 14.10
N ASN A 156 -13.78 3.36 15.21
CA ASN A 156 -13.07 2.15 15.64
C ASN A 156 -13.31 0.94 14.71
N SER A 157 -14.35 0.93 13.88
CA SER A 157 -14.57 -0.17 12.93
C SER A 157 -13.61 -0.14 11.76
N ASP A 158 -12.99 1.02 11.50
CA ASP A 158 -12.08 1.23 10.38
C ASP A 158 -10.68 0.65 10.69
N PHE A 159 -10.47 0.15 11.91
CA PHE A 159 -9.23 -0.45 12.37
C PHE A 159 -9.45 -1.88 12.83
N LEU A 160 -8.59 -2.77 12.35
CA LEU A 160 -8.40 -4.11 12.87
C LEU A 160 -7.01 -4.21 13.52
N PHE A 161 -6.97 -4.22 14.85
CA PHE A 161 -5.73 -4.44 15.60
C PHE A 161 -5.49 -5.94 15.81
N VAL A 162 -4.32 -6.45 15.38
CA VAL A 162 -3.93 -7.87 15.43
C VAL A 162 -2.63 -8.15 16.18
#